data_AF-A0A1M4WL93-F1
#
_entry.id   AF-A0A1M4WL93-F1
#
_cell.length_a   1.000
_cell.length_b   1.000
_cell.length_c   1.000
_cell.angle_alpha   90.00
_cell.angle_beta   90.00
_cell.angle_gamma   90.00
#
_symmetry.space_group_name_H-M   'P 1'
#
loop_
_entity.id
_entity.type
_entity.pdbx_description
1 polymer ?
#
loop_
_entity_poly.entity_id
_entity_poly.type
_entity_poly.pdbx_seq_one_letter_code
_entity_poly.pdbx_strand_id
1 'polypeptide(L)'
;MFAHKSFLGMKVFTYYCLASFVFVFFFSCTREKRNIDIKIEKIEINTDKVVGEINLLEMIDSISYIPITTDSILIGEVTDFVVSNDKFFILDRKKSHSIFIIERDGENLIQIDREGAGPEEYISPRTITIDEENRYLLILCDKSKRIQTYDFEGNFINTRRINCYSSLIAKTQTGNIVYYLDYLPHEDFYKESSYPNLILLGKKNKLLDAEAYFDSSFESTNLWKSKKGFSKPYSDTISINPDHSNIVYYVSNDKITPRYYIDCGKYNIDEGYNEEVLMKPLKSPEDLSKMSEKYGLIMSYKESSDYIYVLLLLQGEYSHTIFSKRTGNSRSFRAVQGAPLDFGHGYISGNKFYTLVEPSTLKRYAEELKDSKLLEIANKVNDFDNPVIIESTLADF
;
A
#
# COMPACT_ATOMS: atom_id res chain seq x y z
N MET A 1 15.47 82.89 42.41
CA MET A 1 14.09 82.35 42.40
C MET A 1 13.69 82.09 40.95
N PHE A 2 14.44 81.31 40.15
CA PHE A 2 14.57 79.84 40.12
C PHE A 2 13.26 79.07 40.30
N ALA A 3 13.01 78.19 39.32
CA ALA A 3 11.92 77.22 39.17
C ALA A 3 10.56 77.76 38.67
N HIS A 4 10.36 77.77 37.34
CA HIS A 4 9.10 77.31 36.71
C HIS A 4 9.13 77.32 35.17
N LYS A 5 10.17 76.80 34.52
CA LYS A 5 10.15 76.56 33.05
C LYS A 5 10.95 75.32 32.68
N SER A 6 10.50 74.13 33.08
CA SER A 6 11.05 72.87 32.55
C SER A 6 10.20 71.62 32.79
N PHE A 7 8.91 71.72 33.15
CA PHE A 7 8.11 70.54 33.52
C PHE A 7 6.92 70.20 32.61
N LEU A 8 6.67 70.98 31.55
CA LEU A 8 5.57 70.71 30.61
C LEU A 8 5.98 69.96 29.34
N GLY A 9 7.26 70.01 28.94
CA GLY A 9 7.76 69.34 27.73
C GLY A 9 8.03 67.84 27.88
N MET A 10 8.17 67.33 29.11
CA MET A 10 8.60 65.94 29.35
C MET A 10 7.43 64.97 29.55
N LYS A 11 6.22 65.47 29.83
CA LYS A 11 5.01 64.64 29.94
C LYS A 11 4.34 64.35 28.59
N VAL A 12 4.53 65.21 27.60
CA VAL A 12 3.97 65.01 26.25
C VAL A 12 4.81 63.99 25.46
N PHE A 13 6.15 64.02 25.60
CA PHE A 13 7.03 63.09 24.89
C PHE A 13 6.93 61.64 25.39
N THR A 14 6.67 61.44 26.70
CA THR A 14 6.52 60.11 27.30
C THR A 14 5.21 59.42 26.84
N TYR A 15 4.15 60.19 26.58
CA TYR A 15 2.89 59.65 26.03
C TYR A 15 3.01 59.23 24.56
N TYR A 16 3.81 59.95 23.76
CA TYR A 16 4.04 59.54 22.36
C TYR A 16 4.94 58.30 22.24
N CYS A 17 5.91 58.11 23.14
CA CYS A 17 6.71 56.88 23.18
C CYS A 17 5.94 55.65 23.72
N LEU A 18 4.99 55.83 24.66
CA LEU A 18 4.10 54.74 25.08
C LEU A 18 3.03 54.42 24.02
N ALA A 19 2.53 55.43 23.30
CA ALA A 19 1.55 55.24 22.22
C ALA A 19 2.19 54.60 20.97
N SER A 20 3.50 54.79 20.73
CA SER A 20 4.22 54.12 19.64
C SER A 20 4.61 52.68 19.95
N PHE A 21 4.63 52.27 21.23
CA PHE A 21 5.01 50.90 21.64
C PHE A 21 3.80 49.94 21.70
N VAL A 22 2.58 50.47 21.76
CA VAL A 22 1.34 49.66 21.79
C VAL A 22 0.81 49.33 20.38
N PHE A 23 1.30 50.00 19.34
CA PHE A 23 0.79 49.82 17.97
C PHE A 23 1.54 48.76 17.12
N VAL A 24 2.54 48.06 17.68
CA VAL A 24 3.35 47.05 16.95
C VAL A 24 2.92 45.61 17.24
N PHE A 25 1.94 45.37 18.12
CA PHE A 25 1.49 44.02 18.50
C PHE A 25 0.26 43.47 17.74
N PHE A 26 -0.17 44.12 16.66
CA PHE A 26 -1.30 43.62 15.83
C PHE A 26 -0.94 43.15 14.42
N PHE A 27 0.35 42.88 14.14
CA PHE A 27 0.69 41.93 13.07
C PHE A 27 0.58 40.50 13.60
N SER A 28 -0.63 40.14 14.04
CA SER A 28 -1.04 38.75 14.03
C SER A 28 -1.12 38.35 12.57
N CYS A 29 -0.13 37.59 12.09
CA CYS A 29 -0.30 36.82 10.88
C CYS A 29 -1.49 35.89 11.10
N THR A 30 -2.68 36.33 10.69
CA THR A 30 -3.75 35.40 10.33
C THR A 30 -3.17 34.52 9.25
N ARG A 31 -2.71 33.34 9.65
CA ARG A 31 -2.43 32.25 8.73
C ARG A 31 -3.79 31.93 8.11
N GLU A 32 -4.11 32.57 6.99
CA GLU A 32 -5.18 32.13 6.13
C GLU A 32 -4.93 30.63 5.92
N LYS A 33 -5.79 29.80 6.50
CA LYS A 33 -5.96 28.44 6.02
C LYS A 33 -6.40 28.62 4.57
N ARG A 34 -5.44 28.61 3.65
CA ARG A 34 -5.74 28.26 2.26
C ARG A 34 -6.33 26.87 2.36
N ASN A 35 -7.65 26.80 2.38
CA ASN A 35 -8.39 25.63 1.95
C ASN A 35 -8.00 25.46 0.49
N ILE A 36 -6.88 24.78 0.27
CA ILE A 36 -6.60 24.17 -1.03
C ILE A 36 -7.72 23.14 -1.12
N ASP A 37 -8.73 23.40 -1.95
CA ASP A 37 -9.68 22.37 -2.35
C ASP A 37 -8.84 21.27 -3.01
N ILE A 38 -8.49 20.25 -2.22
CA ILE A 38 -7.81 19.07 -2.74
C ILE A 38 -8.85 18.41 -3.62
N LYS A 39 -8.73 18.61 -4.94
CA LYS A 39 -9.61 18.00 -5.93
C LYS A 39 -9.29 16.51 -5.98
N ILE A 40 -10.02 15.73 -5.19
CA ILE A 40 -9.96 14.27 -5.24
C ILE A 40 -10.63 13.81 -6.54
N GLU A 41 -9.91 13.02 -7.33
CA GLU A 41 -10.44 12.48 -8.58
C GLU A 41 -11.29 11.23 -8.30
N LYS A 42 -12.42 11.10 -8.97
CA LYS A 42 -13.30 9.95 -8.80
C LYS A 42 -12.94 8.85 -9.80
N ILE A 43 -12.77 7.64 -9.29
CA ILE A 43 -12.72 6.42 -10.10
C ILE A 43 -14.05 5.70 -9.90
N GLU A 44 -14.94 5.80 -10.88
CA GLU A 44 -16.25 5.17 -10.82
C GLU A 44 -16.15 3.66 -11.05
N ILE A 45 -16.64 2.88 -10.09
CA ILE A 45 -16.86 1.45 -10.25
C ILE A 45 -18.33 1.23 -10.59
N ASN A 46 -18.60 0.88 -11.84
CA ASN A 46 -19.96 0.57 -12.27
C ASN A 46 -20.40 -0.80 -11.75
N THR A 47 -21.01 -0.83 -10.57
CA THR A 47 -21.47 -2.05 -9.89
C THR A 47 -22.56 -2.80 -10.64
N ASP A 48 -23.27 -2.13 -11.56
CA ASP A 48 -24.34 -2.73 -12.36
C ASP A 48 -23.81 -3.37 -13.66
N LYS A 49 -22.60 -2.99 -14.10
CA LYS A 49 -21.94 -3.50 -15.33
C LYS A 49 -20.79 -4.44 -15.00
N VAL A 50 -21.01 -5.38 -14.08
CA VAL A 50 -20.05 -6.45 -13.78
C VAL A 50 -20.35 -7.66 -14.65
N VAL A 51 -19.43 -7.99 -15.55
CA VAL A 51 -19.51 -9.22 -16.35
C VAL A 51 -19.36 -10.43 -15.41
N GLY A 52 -20.16 -11.47 -15.61
CA GLY A 52 -20.04 -12.68 -14.78
C GLY A 52 -18.67 -13.31 -14.93
N GLU A 53 -18.31 -13.66 -16.15
CA GLU A 53 -17.07 -14.35 -16.47
C GLU A 53 -16.46 -13.77 -17.75
N ILE A 54 -15.15 -13.59 -17.75
CA ILE A 54 -14.39 -13.12 -18.91
C ILE A 54 -13.37 -14.18 -19.35
N ASN A 55 -13.15 -14.25 -20.66
CA ASN A 55 -12.01 -14.96 -21.21
C ASN A 55 -10.80 -14.03 -21.17
N LEU A 56 -9.84 -14.32 -20.29
CA LEU A 56 -8.70 -13.44 -20.07
C LEU A 56 -7.77 -13.35 -21.27
N LEU A 57 -7.72 -14.40 -22.10
CA LEU A 57 -6.94 -14.38 -23.34
C LEU A 57 -7.41 -13.30 -24.31
N GLU A 58 -8.66 -12.82 -24.20
CA GLU A 58 -9.17 -11.69 -24.98
C GLU A 58 -8.75 -10.33 -24.42
N MET A 59 -8.24 -10.30 -23.19
CA MET A 59 -7.75 -9.10 -22.52
C MET A 59 -6.23 -9.00 -22.49
N ILE A 60 -5.53 -10.13 -22.60
CA ILE A 60 -4.07 -10.19 -22.55
C ILE A 60 -3.49 -9.83 -23.91
N ASP A 61 -2.54 -8.90 -23.93
CA ASP A 61 -1.72 -8.60 -25.12
C ASP A 61 -0.51 -9.54 -25.19
N SER A 62 0.18 -9.75 -24.07
CA SER A 62 1.26 -10.72 -23.99
C SER A 62 1.33 -11.42 -22.63
N ILE A 63 1.79 -12.67 -22.65
CA ILE A 63 2.01 -13.51 -21.46
C ILE A 63 3.33 -14.28 -21.56
N SER A 64 4.07 -14.25 -20.45
CA SER A 64 5.36 -14.91 -20.27
C SER A 64 5.34 -15.71 -18.98
N TYR A 65 5.94 -16.90 -19.04
CA TYR A 65 6.07 -17.80 -17.90
C TYR A 65 7.54 -17.92 -17.55
N ILE A 66 7.86 -17.69 -16.28
CA ILE A 66 9.23 -17.60 -15.77
C ILE A 66 9.33 -18.62 -14.63
N PRO A 67 9.71 -19.88 -14.93
CA PRO A 67 9.97 -20.88 -13.92
C PRO A 67 11.15 -20.48 -13.05
N ILE A 68 11.06 -20.74 -11.74
CA ILE A 68 12.19 -20.57 -10.83
C ILE A 68 13.04 -21.85 -10.90
N THR A 69 14.25 -21.76 -11.46
CA THR A 69 14.97 -22.93 -12.01
C THR A 69 15.88 -23.68 -11.02
N THR A 70 15.62 -23.59 -9.71
CA THR A 70 16.37 -24.34 -8.67
C THR A 70 15.45 -25.26 -7.89
N ASP A 71 15.91 -26.50 -7.65
CA ASP A 71 15.28 -27.50 -6.79
C ASP A 71 15.90 -27.56 -5.37
N SER A 72 17.13 -27.06 -5.23
CA SER A 72 17.89 -27.06 -3.97
C SER A 72 17.34 -26.09 -2.91
N ILE A 73 16.59 -25.07 -3.32
CA ILE A 73 15.99 -24.07 -2.44
C ILE A 73 14.50 -24.00 -2.79
N LEU A 74 13.65 -24.31 -1.82
CA LEU A 74 12.20 -24.35 -2.01
C LEU A 74 11.51 -23.18 -1.30
N ILE A 75 10.57 -22.57 -2.00
CA ILE A 75 9.68 -21.52 -1.50
C ILE A 75 8.41 -22.19 -0.99
N GLY A 76 8.12 -22.05 0.31
CA GLY A 76 6.97 -22.66 0.94
C GLY A 76 5.67 -21.90 0.65
N GLU A 77 5.43 -20.81 1.38
CA GLU A 77 4.21 -20.01 1.22
C GLU A 77 4.56 -18.56 0.85
N VAL A 78 4.17 -18.10 -0.33
CA VAL A 78 4.38 -16.71 -0.76
C VAL A 78 3.45 -15.78 0.02
N THR A 79 3.98 -15.16 1.07
CA THR A 79 3.23 -14.20 1.88
C THR A 79 3.31 -12.77 1.36
N ASP A 80 4.43 -12.40 0.75
CA ASP A 80 4.65 -11.07 0.15
C ASP A 80 5.49 -11.22 -1.12
N PHE A 81 5.26 -10.34 -2.08
CA PHE A 81 5.88 -10.39 -3.40
C PHE A 81 6.08 -8.98 -3.96
N VAL A 82 7.33 -8.66 -4.28
CA VAL A 82 7.73 -7.35 -4.81
C VAL A 82 8.56 -7.55 -6.07
N VAL A 83 8.30 -6.73 -7.08
CA VAL A 83 8.99 -6.78 -8.37
C VAL A 83 9.83 -5.51 -8.54
N SER A 84 11.13 -5.68 -8.82
CA SER A 84 12.03 -4.61 -9.26
C SER A 84 12.24 -4.67 -10.77
N ASN A 85 13.05 -3.77 -11.31
CA ASN A 85 13.36 -3.78 -12.75
C ASN A 85 14.12 -5.04 -13.17
N ASP A 86 15.00 -5.55 -12.31
CA ASP A 86 15.94 -6.64 -12.64
C ASP A 86 15.95 -7.82 -11.67
N LYS A 87 15.08 -7.83 -10.64
CA LYS A 87 14.88 -8.95 -9.72
C LYS A 87 13.44 -9.10 -9.21
N PHE A 88 13.13 -10.30 -8.74
CA PHE A 88 11.94 -10.62 -7.96
C PHE A 88 12.31 -10.84 -6.48
N PHE A 89 11.45 -10.39 -5.58
CA PHE A 89 11.61 -10.57 -4.14
C PHE A 89 10.38 -11.26 -3.56
N ILE A 90 10.57 -12.37 -2.87
CA ILE A 90 9.50 -13.15 -2.24
C ILE A 90 9.78 -13.28 -0.75
N LEU A 91 8.78 -13.00 0.08
CA LEU A 91 8.81 -13.33 1.49
C LEU A 91 7.96 -14.57 1.74
N ASP A 92 8.57 -15.60 2.32
CA ASP A 92 7.87 -16.72 2.93
C ASP A 92 7.93 -16.58 4.45
N ARG A 93 6.92 -15.90 5.00
CA ARG A 93 6.83 -15.65 6.44
C ARG A 93 6.31 -16.86 7.23
N LYS A 94 5.73 -17.88 6.58
CA LYS A 94 4.89 -18.88 7.26
C LYS A 94 5.54 -20.25 7.35
N LYS A 95 6.42 -20.59 6.41
CA LYS A 95 7.09 -21.89 6.36
C LYS A 95 8.57 -21.76 6.64
N SER A 96 9.30 -21.03 5.79
CA SER A 96 10.77 -20.89 5.89
C SER A 96 11.24 -19.65 6.65
N HIS A 97 10.35 -18.69 6.91
CA HIS A 97 10.69 -17.38 7.48
C HIS A 97 11.82 -16.66 6.69
N SER A 98 11.94 -16.95 5.39
CA SER A 98 13.05 -16.52 4.55
C SER A 98 12.61 -15.54 3.48
N ILE A 99 13.58 -14.79 2.97
CA ILE A 99 13.40 -13.92 1.81
C ILE A 99 14.17 -14.54 0.64
N PHE A 100 13.55 -14.58 -0.53
CA PHE A 100 14.15 -15.07 -1.75
C PHE A 100 14.32 -13.92 -2.75
N ILE A 101 15.51 -13.81 -3.31
CA ILE A 101 15.86 -12.87 -4.37
C ILE A 101 16.14 -13.69 -5.63
N ILE A 102 15.47 -13.37 -6.74
CA ILE A 102 15.51 -14.16 -7.97
C ILE A 102 15.77 -13.20 -9.14
N GLU A 103 16.63 -13.58 -10.08
CA GLU A 103 16.83 -12.80 -11.31
C GLU A 103 15.57 -12.81 -12.19
N ARG A 104 15.47 -11.88 -13.13
CA ARG A 104 14.27 -11.71 -13.97
C ARG A 104 13.98 -12.85 -14.93
N ASP A 105 14.98 -13.66 -15.24
CA ASP A 105 14.85 -14.86 -16.06
C ASP A 105 14.41 -16.09 -15.24
N GLY A 106 14.28 -15.96 -13.91
CA GLY A 106 13.97 -17.08 -13.01
C GLY A 106 15.18 -17.95 -12.68
N GLU A 107 16.36 -17.60 -13.20
CA GLU A 107 17.63 -18.19 -12.80
C GLU A 107 18.17 -17.51 -11.54
N ASN A 108 19.16 -18.16 -10.90
CA ASN A 108 19.89 -17.65 -9.74
C ASN A 108 18.99 -17.14 -8.61
N LEU A 109 18.61 -18.07 -7.73
CA LEU A 109 17.87 -17.76 -6.52
C LEU A 109 18.81 -17.68 -5.32
N ILE A 110 18.77 -16.55 -4.61
CA ILE A 110 19.45 -16.33 -3.34
C ILE A 110 18.42 -16.39 -2.22
N GLN A 111 18.70 -17.20 -1.20
CA GLN A 111 17.91 -17.22 0.04
C GLN A 111 18.63 -16.41 1.12
N ILE A 112 17.97 -15.38 1.62
CA ILE A 112 18.32 -14.77 2.90
C ILE A 112 17.57 -15.59 3.97
N ASP A 113 18.29 -16.49 4.62
CA ASP A 113 17.84 -17.26 5.78
C ASP A 113 18.67 -16.84 7.00
N ARG A 114 18.23 -15.74 7.64
CA ARG A 114 18.94 -15.09 8.75
C ARG A 114 18.01 -14.89 9.95
N GLU A 115 17.15 -15.87 10.25
CA GLU A 115 16.29 -15.77 11.42
C GLU A 115 17.11 -15.84 12.72
N GLY A 116 17.01 -14.81 13.56
CA GLY A 116 17.76 -14.73 14.81
C GLY A 116 17.79 -13.32 15.42
N ALA A 117 18.40 -13.21 16.61
CA ALA A 117 18.40 -11.98 17.41
C ALA A 117 19.63 -11.08 17.21
N GLY A 118 20.59 -11.53 16.39
CA GLY A 118 21.80 -10.82 16.04
C GLY A 118 21.54 -9.47 15.34
N PRO A 119 22.59 -8.63 15.22
CA PRO A 119 22.48 -7.34 14.55
C PRO A 119 22.13 -7.47 13.06
N GLU A 120 22.63 -8.52 12.40
CA GLU A 120 22.43 -8.80 10.96
C GLU A 120 21.31 -9.81 10.70
N GLU A 121 20.61 -10.23 11.76
CA GLU A 121 19.55 -11.23 11.72
C GLU A 121 18.18 -10.56 11.88
N TYR A 122 17.13 -11.15 11.30
CA TYR A 122 15.76 -10.67 11.46
C TYR A 122 14.96 -11.62 12.35
N ILE A 123 13.95 -11.08 13.03
CA ILE A 123 12.97 -11.87 13.78
C ILE A 123 11.59 -11.52 13.26
N SER A 124 10.83 -12.54 12.89
CA SER A 124 9.44 -12.40 12.44
C SER A 124 9.31 -11.36 11.32
N PRO A 125 9.92 -11.60 10.14
CA PRO A 125 9.76 -10.72 9.00
C PRO A 125 8.27 -10.62 8.68
N ARG A 126 7.76 -9.40 8.53
CA ARG A 126 6.33 -9.14 8.34
C ARG A 126 5.97 -8.86 6.89
N THR A 127 6.71 -7.96 6.26
CA THR A 127 6.52 -7.50 4.88
C THR A 127 7.88 -7.04 4.36
N ILE A 128 7.99 -6.99 3.03
CA ILE A 128 9.16 -6.49 2.33
C ILE A 128 8.79 -5.31 1.43
N THR A 129 9.73 -4.42 1.22
CA THR A 129 9.64 -3.37 0.19
C THR A 129 11.03 -3.11 -0.36
N ILE A 130 11.11 -2.48 -1.52
CA ILE A 130 12.38 -2.19 -2.18
C ILE A 130 12.58 -0.68 -2.35
N ASP A 131 13.83 -0.28 -2.31
CA ASP A 131 14.35 0.99 -2.78
C ASP A 131 15.12 0.73 -4.07
N GLU A 132 14.47 1.01 -5.19
CA GLU A 132 15.02 0.76 -6.52
C GLU A 132 16.30 1.60 -6.77
N GLU A 133 16.30 2.85 -6.34
CA GLU A 133 17.38 3.79 -6.64
C GLU A 133 18.68 3.43 -5.91
N ASN A 134 18.55 3.05 -4.65
CA ASN A 134 19.70 2.65 -3.84
C ASN A 134 19.97 1.14 -3.88
N ARG A 135 19.13 0.37 -4.59
CA ARG A 135 19.16 -1.09 -4.67
C ARG A 135 19.16 -1.76 -3.30
N TYR A 136 18.20 -1.37 -2.47
CA TYR A 136 18.03 -1.92 -1.13
C TYR A 136 16.70 -2.65 -0.95
N LEU A 137 16.77 -3.83 -0.36
CA LEU A 137 15.64 -4.56 0.18
C LEU A 137 15.43 -4.14 1.65
N LEU A 138 14.22 -3.71 1.99
CA LEU A 138 13.83 -3.37 3.35
C LEU A 138 12.85 -4.41 3.87
N ILE A 139 13.15 -4.97 5.04
CA ILE A 139 12.33 -5.98 5.72
C ILE A 139 11.79 -5.37 6.99
N LEU A 140 10.47 -5.29 7.11
CA LEU A 140 9.82 -4.87 8.36
C LEU A 140 9.80 -6.05 9.33
N CYS A 141 10.42 -5.88 10.49
CA CYS A 141 10.34 -6.80 11.63
C CYS A 141 9.52 -6.14 12.73
N ASP A 142 8.19 -6.28 12.67
CA ASP A 142 7.26 -5.55 13.54
C ASP A 142 7.43 -5.91 15.02
N LYS A 143 7.55 -7.22 15.34
CA LYS A 143 7.71 -7.70 16.73
C LYS A 143 9.01 -7.23 17.38
N SER A 144 10.09 -7.12 16.61
CA SER A 144 11.38 -6.63 17.11
C SER A 144 11.55 -5.11 16.94
N LYS A 145 10.54 -4.42 16.39
CA LYS A 145 10.53 -2.98 16.10
C LYS A 145 11.76 -2.53 15.32
N ARG A 146 12.08 -3.27 14.25
CA ARG A 146 13.22 -2.99 13.37
C ARG A 146 12.80 -3.00 11.91
N ILE A 147 13.57 -2.27 11.11
CA ILE A 147 13.64 -2.44 9.67
C ILE A 147 15.06 -2.91 9.38
N GLN A 148 15.19 -4.09 8.79
CA GLN A 148 16.48 -4.60 8.32
C GLN A 148 16.64 -4.24 6.84
N THR A 149 17.82 -3.72 6.50
CA THR A 149 18.15 -3.33 5.13
C THR A 149 19.22 -4.27 4.60
N TYR A 150 18.98 -4.86 3.44
CA TYR A 150 19.93 -5.66 2.66
C TYR A 150 20.11 -5.02 1.28
N ASP A 151 21.20 -5.30 0.59
CA ASP A 151 21.31 -5.00 -0.85
C ASP A 151 20.55 -6.05 -1.69
N PHE A 152 20.55 -5.86 -3.01
CA PHE A 152 19.89 -6.76 -3.95
C PHE A 152 20.66 -8.07 -4.17
N GLU A 153 21.84 -8.21 -3.58
CA GLU A 153 22.67 -9.41 -3.57
C GLU A 153 22.52 -10.19 -2.25
N GLY A 154 21.68 -9.70 -1.32
CA GLY A 154 21.38 -10.34 -0.04
C GLY A 154 22.39 -10.07 1.07
N ASN A 155 23.29 -9.09 0.90
CA ASN A 155 24.21 -8.69 1.95
C ASN A 155 23.57 -7.68 2.89
N PHE A 156 23.84 -7.83 4.19
CA PHE A 156 23.31 -6.93 5.20
C PHE A 156 23.94 -5.52 5.08
N ILE A 157 23.10 -4.49 5.19
CA ILE A 157 23.51 -3.09 5.14
C ILE A 157 23.38 -2.42 6.50
N ASN A 158 22.18 -2.43 7.10
CA ASN A 158 21.95 -1.84 8.42
C ASN A 158 20.63 -2.27 9.07
N THR A 159 20.50 -1.90 10.33
CA THR A 159 19.25 -1.94 11.10
C THR A 159 18.79 -0.53 11.46
N ARG A 160 17.51 -0.23 11.19
CA ARG A 160 16.83 0.96 11.72
C ARG A 160 15.81 0.56 12.78
N ARG A 161 15.88 1.16 13.98
CA ARG A 161 14.83 1.00 15.00
C ARG A 161 13.61 1.87 14.67
N ILE A 162 12.43 1.30 14.87
CA ILE A 162 11.14 2.00 14.74
C ILE A 162 10.46 2.10 16.10
N ASN A 163 9.68 3.16 16.30
CA ASN A 163 9.03 3.43 17.60
C ASN A 163 7.55 3.04 17.61
N CYS A 164 6.97 2.74 16.45
CA CYS A 164 5.59 2.30 16.30
C CYS A 164 5.53 0.86 15.78
N TYR A 165 4.43 0.19 16.06
CA TYR A 165 4.03 -1.00 15.32
C TYR A 165 3.47 -0.56 13.97
N SER A 166 3.65 -1.36 12.95
CA SER A 166 3.11 -1.08 11.62
C SER A 166 2.85 -2.41 10.93
N SER A 167 1.84 -2.42 10.06
CA SER A 167 1.55 -3.60 9.25
C SER A 167 2.35 -3.62 7.96
N LEU A 168 2.58 -2.44 7.36
CA LEU A 168 3.28 -2.24 6.09
C LEU A 168 4.26 -1.07 6.19
N ILE A 169 5.25 -1.07 5.30
CA ILE A 169 6.12 0.09 5.06
C ILE A 169 6.37 0.29 3.56
N ALA A 170 6.64 1.53 3.17
CA ALA A 170 7.25 1.84 1.89
C ALA A 170 8.23 3.01 2.04
N LYS A 171 9.27 3.03 1.21
CA LYS A 171 10.32 4.06 1.22
C LYS A 171 10.12 5.03 0.06
N THR A 172 10.05 6.32 0.40
CA THR A 172 10.05 7.43 -0.56
C THR A 172 11.43 7.62 -1.18
N GLN A 173 11.50 8.36 -2.28
CA GLN A 173 12.76 8.67 -2.98
C GLN A 173 13.80 9.35 -2.08
N THR A 174 13.36 10.28 -1.23
CA THR A 174 14.24 10.98 -0.26
C THR A 174 14.65 10.12 0.94
N GLY A 175 14.18 8.88 1.02
CA GLY A 175 14.49 7.93 2.08
C GLY A 175 13.65 8.06 3.36
N ASN A 176 12.60 8.86 3.33
CA ASN A 176 11.55 8.84 4.35
C ASN A 176 10.71 7.57 4.20
N ILE A 177 10.11 7.10 5.30
CA ILE A 177 9.35 5.85 5.33
C ILE A 177 7.91 6.15 5.71
N VAL A 178 6.97 5.70 4.88
CA VAL A 178 5.55 5.68 5.22
C VAL A 178 5.21 4.35 5.89
N TYR A 179 4.36 4.42 6.91
CA TYR A 179 3.88 3.29 7.70
C TYR A 179 2.35 3.22 7.61
N TYR A 180 1.81 2.03 7.42
CA TYR A 180 0.37 1.76 7.56
C TYR A 180 0.11 1.11 8.91
N LEU A 181 -0.57 1.83 9.81
CA LEU A 181 -0.72 1.45 11.22
C LEU A 181 -1.84 0.43 11.47
N ASP A 182 -2.67 0.15 10.47
CA ASP A 182 -3.66 -0.95 10.48
C ASP A 182 -4.61 -0.89 11.67
N TYR A 183 -5.14 0.32 11.89
CA TYR A 183 -6.07 0.70 12.94
C TYR A 183 -5.56 0.49 14.37
N LEU A 184 -4.25 0.33 14.55
CA LEU A 184 -3.65 0.23 15.88
C LEU A 184 -3.55 1.63 16.51
N PRO A 185 -4.06 1.83 17.74
CA PRO A 185 -3.92 3.10 18.43
C PRO A 185 -2.46 3.34 18.80
N HIS A 186 -1.99 4.55 18.49
CA HIS A 186 -0.65 5.02 18.83
C HIS A 186 -0.77 6.38 19.52
N GLU A 187 -0.60 6.38 20.85
CA GLU A 187 -0.76 7.58 21.70
C GLU A 187 0.10 8.77 21.25
N ASP A 188 1.31 8.50 20.74
CA ASP A 188 2.22 9.52 20.21
C ASP A 188 1.63 10.30 19.01
N PHE A 189 0.59 9.75 18.36
CA PHE A 189 -0.06 10.33 17.18
C PHE A 189 -1.55 10.63 17.40
N TYR A 190 -2.04 10.56 18.64
CA TYR A 190 -3.43 10.90 18.96
C TYR A 190 -3.72 12.36 18.67
N LYS A 191 -4.84 12.64 17.99
CA LYS A 191 -5.30 13.99 17.70
C LYS A 191 -6.82 14.02 17.59
N GLU A 192 -7.47 14.91 18.34
CA GLU A 192 -8.90 15.21 18.21
C GLU A 192 -9.77 13.93 18.20
N SER A 193 -9.64 13.08 19.23
CA SER A 193 -10.37 11.81 19.34
C SER A 193 -10.12 10.80 18.22
N SER A 194 -9.00 10.92 17.52
CA SER A 194 -8.66 10.06 16.38
C SER A 194 -7.19 9.64 16.38
N TYR A 195 -6.90 8.57 15.66
CA TYR A 195 -5.54 8.11 15.36
C TYR A 195 -5.32 8.05 13.84
N PRO A 196 -4.13 8.37 13.31
CA PRO A 196 -3.85 8.23 11.90
C PRO A 196 -3.65 6.75 11.53
N ASN A 197 -4.12 6.35 10.35
CA ASN A 197 -3.80 5.04 9.79
C ASN A 197 -2.53 5.08 8.91
N LEU A 198 -2.12 6.28 8.48
CA LEU A 198 -0.89 6.52 7.72
C LEU A 198 -0.02 7.56 8.43
N ILE A 199 1.26 7.24 8.61
CA ILE A 199 2.26 8.21 9.08
C ILE A 199 3.49 8.17 8.18
N LEU A 200 4.08 9.35 7.94
CA LEU A 200 5.31 9.50 7.18
C LEU A 200 6.42 9.99 8.13
N LEU A 201 7.45 9.16 8.31
CA LEU A 201 8.56 9.45 9.20
C LEU A 201 9.85 9.68 8.42
N GLY A 202 10.51 10.80 8.71
CA GLY A 202 11.83 11.12 8.19
C GLY A 202 12.98 10.55 9.01
N LYS A 203 14.16 11.16 8.86
CA LYS A 203 15.36 10.81 9.63
C LYS A 203 15.10 10.91 11.14
N LYS A 204 15.73 10.00 11.90
CA LYS A 204 15.58 9.90 13.38
C LYS A 204 14.12 9.80 13.85
N ASN A 205 13.24 9.21 13.04
CA ASN A 205 11.81 9.01 13.33
C ASN A 205 11.02 10.32 13.56
N LYS A 206 11.46 11.44 12.96
CA LYS A 206 10.70 12.69 12.95
C LYS A 206 9.42 12.51 12.13
N LEU A 207 8.26 12.77 12.73
CA LEU A 207 6.99 12.83 12.01
C LEU A 207 6.99 13.99 11.01
N LEU A 208 6.73 13.69 9.74
CA LEU A 208 6.61 14.66 8.66
C LEU A 208 5.14 14.94 8.35
N ASP A 209 4.35 13.88 8.23
CA ASP A 209 2.92 13.97 7.95
C ASP A 209 2.15 12.77 8.50
N ALA A 210 0.84 12.92 8.70
CA ALA A 210 -0.05 11.88 9.19
C ALA A 210 -1.47 12.11 8.65
N GLU A 211 -2.08 11.06 8.09
CA GLU A 211 -3.36 11.12 7.37
C GLU A 211 -4.17 9.83 7.57
N ALA A 212 -5.34 9.76 6.92
CA ALA A 212 -6.28 8.65 7.03
C ALA A 212 -6.69 8.38 8.48
N TYR A 213 -7.09 9.43 9.19
CA TYR A 213 -7.51 9.32 10.58
C TYR A 213 -8.77 8.47 10.73
N PHE A 214 -8.78 7.66 11.79
CA PHE A 214 -9.94 6.89 12.23
C PHE A 214 -10.28 7.26 13.67
N ASP A 215 -11.56 7.16 14.01
CA ASP A 215 -12.06 7.49 15.34
C ASP A 215 -11.44 6.56 16.40
N SER A 216 -11.03 7.12 17.53
CA SER A 216 -10.38 6.39 18.63
C SER A 216 -11.26 5.31 19.28
N SER A 217 -12.57 5.30 19.03
CA SER A 217 -13.49 4.24 19.45
C SER A 217 -13.34 2.95 18.64
N PHE A 218 -12.70 2.97 17.47
CA PHE A 218 -12.44 1.75 16.71
C PHE A 218 -11.38 0.88 17.39
N GLU A 219 -11.71 -0.40 17.56
CA GLU A 219 -10.75 -1.41 17.95
C GLU A 219 -10.28 -2.17 16.71
N SER A 220 -8.97 -2.20 16.45
CA SER A 220 -8.39 -2.94 15.31
C SER A 220 -8.80 -4.42 15.24
N THR A 221 -9.12 -5.05 16.38
CA THR A 221 -9.56 -6.44 16.48
C THR A 221 -11.02 -6.65 16.06
N ASN A 222 -11.78 -5.57 15.90
CA ASN A 222 -13.17 -5.58 15.45
C ASN A 222 -13.30 -5.27 13.96
N LEU A 223 -12.18 -5.00 13.29
CA LEU A 223 -12.12 -4.68 11.88
C LEU A 223 -11.61 -5.88 11.09
N TRP A 224 -12.26 -6.12 9.95
CA TRP A 224 -11.68 -7.02 8.96
C TRP A 224 -10.43 -6.39 8.37
N LYS A 225 -9.40 -7.21 8.13
CA LYS A 225 -8.12 -6.75 7.57
C LYS A 225 -7.87 -7.49 6.27
N SER A 226 -7.80 -6.76 5.17
CA SER A 226 -7.49 -7.35 3.88
C SER A 226 -5.98 -7.43 3.66
N LYS A 227 -5.53 -8.20 2.65
CA LYS A 227 -4.13 -8.21 2.23
C LYS A 227 -3.83 -6.90 1.49
N LYS A 228 -3.51 -5.85 2.24
CA LYS A 228 -3.08 -4.56 1.69
C LYS A 228 -1.61 -4.59 1.30
N GLY A 229 -1.26 -3.70 0.37
CA GLY A 229 0.12 -3.44 -0.04
C GLY A 229 0.24 -2.01 -0.52
N PHE A 230 1.40 -1.41 -0.30
CA PHE A 230 1.74 -0.16 -0.97
C PHE A 230 2.02 -0.44 -2.45
N SER A 231 1.46 0.41 -3.31
CA SER A 231 1.76 0.42 -4.73
C SER A 231 2.75 1.54 -5.06
N LYS A 232 3.45 1.41 -6.19
CA LYS A 232 4.40 2.42 -6.70
C LYS A 232 4.03 2.80 -8.14
N PRO A 233 3.01 3.66 -8.33
CA PRO A 233 2.63 4.09 -9.67
C PRO A 233 3.73 4.87 -10.40
N TYR A 234 4.55 5.63 -9.67
CA TYR A 234 5.65 6.42 -10.20
C TYR A 234 6.87 6.30 -9.29
N SER A 235 8.06 6.67 -9.77
CA SER A 235 9.30 6.56 -9.00
C SER A 235 9.30 7.36 -7.69
N ASP A 236 8.60 8.50 -7.67
CA ASP A 236 8.53 9.43 -6.54
C ASP A 236 7.21 9.33 -5.74
N THR A 237 6.32 8.42 -6.15
CA THR A 237 4.95 8.35 -5.64
C THR A 237 4.63 6.94 -5.18
N ILE A 238 4.21 6.85 -3.93
CA ILE A 238 3.63 5.64 -3.34
C ILE A 238 2.12 5.83 -3.24
N SER A 239 1.33 4.78 -3.42
CA SER A 239 -0.09 4.83 -3.18
C SER A 239 -0.61 3.69 -2.31
N ILE A 240 -1.72 3.97 -1.62
CA ILE A 240 -2.40 3.00 -0.76
C ILE A 240 -3.88 3.37 -0.60
N ASN A 241 -4.73 2.34 -0.56
CA ASN A 241 -6.07 2.44 -0.03
C ASN A 241 -6.10 1.75 1.34
N PRO A 242 -6.27 2.50 2.45
CA PRO A 242 -6.59 1.92 3.75
C PRO A 242 -7.82 1.01 3.67
N ASP A 243 -7.89 0.00 4.53
CA ASP A 243 -9.15 -0.75 4.71
C ASP A 243 -10.28 0.21 5.11
N HIS A 244 -11.55 -0.19 4.92
CA HIS A 244 -12.71 0.57 5.41
C HIS A 244 -12.78 2.03 4.91
N SER A 245 -12.26 2.30 3.71
CA SER A 245 -12.26 3.64 3.13
C SER A 245 -12.38 3.59 1.61
N ASN A 246 -13.16 4.51 1.03
CA ASN A 246 -13.17 4.77 -0.41
C ASN A 246 -12.01 5.67 -0.86
N ILE A 247 -11.16 6.17 0.05
CA ILE A 247 -10.11 7.14 -0.28
C ILE A 247 -8.79 6.41 -0.54
N VAL A 248 -8.15 6.75 -1.65
CA VAL A 248 -6.76 6.38 -1.95
C VAL A 248 -5.87 7.57 -1.64
N TYR A 249 -4.77 7.31 -0.95
CA TYR A 249 -3.76 8.31 -0.62
C TYR A 249 -2.53 8.12 -1.49
N TYR A 250 -1.98 9.24 -1.96
CA TYR A 250 -0.63 9.33 -2.49
C TYR A 250 0.31 9.79 -1.39
N VAL A 251 1.52 9.25 -1.42
CA VAL A 251 2.61 9.63 -0.54
C VAL A 251 3.76 10.07 -1.43
N SER A 252 4.06 11.35 -1.32
CA SER A 252 5.23 11.98 -1.92
C SER A 252 6.39 11.95 -0.91
N ASN A 253 7.46 12.72 -1.15
CA ASN A 253 8.64 12.71 -0.30
C ASN A 253 8.37 13.14 1.15
N ASP A 254 7.52 14.13 1.39
CA ASP A 254 7.28 14.71 2.71
C ASP A 254 5.81 14.88 3.07
N LYS A 255 4.90 14.46 2.18
CA LYS A 255 3.46 14.68 2.33
C LYS A 255 2.63 13.47 1.92
N ILE A 256 1.56 13.23 2.67
CA ILE A 256 0.48 12.31 2.35
C ILE A 256 -0.72 13.14 1.87
N THR A 257 -1.34 12.77 0.75
CA THR A 257 -2.47 13.51 0.18
C THR A 257 -3.53 12.56 -0.36
N PRO A 258 -4.82 12.80 -0.07
CA PRO A 258 -5.88 12.05 -0.74
C PRO A 258 -5.85 12.35 -2.23
N ARG A 259 -5.91 11.31 -3.06
CA ARG A 259 -5.76 11.40 -4.52
C ARG A 259 -6.98 10.94 -5.27
N TYR A 260 -7.48 9.75 -4.93
CA TYR A 260 -8.66 9.17 -5.57
C TYR A 260 -9.75 8.90 -4.56
N TYR A 261 -10.99 8.99 -5.02
CA TYR A 261 -12.18 8.45 -4.38
C TYR A 261 -12.71 7.32 -5.26
N ILE A 262 -12.67 6.10 -4.74
CA ILE A 262 -13.22 4.92 -5.42
C ILE A 262 -14.73 4.95 -5.23
N ASP A 263 -15.45 5.41 -6.25
CA ASP A 263 -16.89 5.67 -6.19
C ASP A 263 -17.66 4.39 -6.54
N CYS A 264 -18.25 3.77 -5.52
CA CYS A 264 -19.15 2.62 -5.61
C CYS A 264 -20.63 3.04 -5.69
N GLY A 265 -20.91 4.31 -6.02
CA GLY A 265 -22.25 4.86 -6.13
C GLY A 265 -23.00 4.85 -4.80
N LYS A 266 -24.18 4.22 -4.76
CA LYS A 266 -25.00 4.13 -3.55
C LYS A 266 -24.42 3.21 -2.46
N TYR A 267 -23.37 2.46 -2.79
CA TYR A 267 -22.71 1.49 -1.88
C TYR A 267 -21.44 2.06 -1.24
N ASN A 268 -21.17 3.35 -1.36
CA ASN A 268 -20.01 3.97 -0.72
C ASN A 268 -20.06 3.82 0.81
N ILE A 269 -18.89 3.71 1.44
CA ILE A 269 -18.74 3.77 2.89
C ILE A 269 -19.07 5.20 3.36
N ASP A 270 -19.91 5.30 4.38
CA ASP A 270 -20.37 6.55 4.98
C ASP A 270 -20.31 6.50 6.53
N GLU A 271 -20.92 7.47 7.21
CA GLU A 271 -20.96 7.49 8.68
C GLU A 271 -21.75 6.31 9.26
N GLY A 272 -22.77 5.81 8.55
CA GLY A 272 -23.56 4.66 8.99
C GLY A 272 -22.74 3.37 9.03
N TYR A 273 -21.78 3.22 8.12
CA TYR A 273 -20.82 2.11 8.16
C TYR A 273 -20.07 2.05 9.50
N ASN A 274 -19.56 3.20 9.95
CA ASN A 274 -18.79 3.30 11.19
C ASN A 274 -19.62 2.89 12.41
N GLU A 275 -20.87 3.37 12.48
CA GLU A 275 -21.80 2.98 13.55
C GLU A 275 -22.08 1.48 13.56
N GLU A 276 -22.32 0.88 12.38
CA GLU A 276 -22.59 -0.55 12.27
C GLU A 276 -21.39 -1.41 12.70
N VAL A 277 -20.18 -1.02 12.33
CA VAL A 277 -18.94 -1.71 12.73
C VAL A 277 -18.70 -1.63 14.24
N LEU A 278 -18.98 -0.48 14.86
CA LEU A 278 -18.87 -0.31 16.31
C LEU A 278 -19.87 -1.19 17.08
N MET A 279 -21.08 -1.38 16.54
CA MET A 279 -22.08 -2.27 17.14
C MET A 279 -21.84 -3.75 16.85
N LYS A 280 -21.32 -4.07 15.66
CA LYS A 280 -21.14 -5.43 15.16
C LYS A 280 -19.73 -5.58 14.55
N PRO A 281 -18.77 -6.08 15.34
CA PRO A 281 -17.42 -6.34 14.85
C PRO A 281 -17.40 -7.24 13.61
N LEU A 282 -16.53 -6.93 12.65
CA LEU A 282 -16.31 -7.70 11.42
C LEU A 282 -15.25 -8.79 11.67
N LYS A 283 -15.64 -9.91 12.27
CA LYS A 283 -14.70 -10.97 12.73
C LYS A 283 -14.74 -12.24 11.89
N SER A 284 -15.75 -12.42 11.06
CA SER A 284 -15.87 -13.59 10.19
C SER A 284 -16.22 -13.24 8.74
N PRO A 285 -16.03 -14.18 7.79
CA PRO A 285 -16.52 -14.02 6.42
C PRO A 285 -18.03 -13.75 6.33
N GLU A 286 -18.82 -14.28 7.25
CA GLU A 286 -20.27 -14.04 7.31
C GLU A 286 -20.59 -12.60 7.73
N ASP A 287 -19.81 -12.01 8.65
CA ASP A 287 -19.98 -10.61 9.04
C ASP A 287 -19.67 -9.68 7.86
N LEU A 288 -18.58 -9.96 7.14
CA LEU A 288 -18.24 -9.26 5.91
C LEU A 288 -19.33 -9.37 4.85
N SER A 289 -19.83 -10.59 4.62
CA SER A 289 -20.87 -10.83 3.60
C SER A 289 -22.12 -9.99 3.90
N LYS A 290 -22.58 -9.98 5.16
CA LYS A 290 -23.71 -9.15 5.60
C LYS A 290 -23.42 -7.65 5.44
N MET A 291 -22.23 -7.20 5.83
CA MET A 291 -21.85 -5.80 5.67
C MET A 291 -21.82 -5.39 4.19
N SER A 292 -21.40 -6.32 3.33
CA SER A 292 -21.32 -6.09 1.88
C SER A 292 -22.68 -5.99 1.19
N GLU A 293 -23.79 -6.36 1.84
CA GLU A 293 -25.14 -6.15 1.30
C GLU A 293 -25.48 -4.65 1.18
N LYS A 294 -24.87 -3.82 2.03
CA LYS A 294 -25.09 -2.37 2.09
C LYS A 294 -23.92 -1.56 1.54
N TYR A 295 -22.69 -2.01 1.73
CA TYR A 295 -21.49 -1.26 1.40
C TYR A 295 -20.57 -2.04 0.47
N GLY A 296 -19.97 -1.37 -0.50
CA GLY A 296 -18.94 -1.92 -1.38
C GLY A 296 -17.61 -1.91 -0.64
N LEU A 297 -17.14 -3.09 -0.23
CA LEU A 297 -15.92 -3.24 0.56
C LEU A 297 -14.73 -3.44 -0.37
N ILE A 298 -13.76 -2.51 -0.33
CA ILE A 298 -12.54 -2.58 -1.15
C ILE A 298 -11.55 -3.55 -0.49
N MET A 299 -11.52 -4.77 -1.00
CA MET A 299 -10.74 -5.89 -0.48
C MET A 299 -9.31 -5.90 -1.00
N SER A 300 -9.06 -5.27 -2.14
CA SER A 300 -7.70 -5.08 -2.66
C SER A 300 -7.66 -3.83 -3.52
N TYR A 301 -6.54 -3.10 -3.43
CA TYR A 301 -6.23 -1.98 -4.29
C TYR A 301 -4.78 -2.11 -4.73
N LYS A 302 -4.53 -1.97 -6.01
CA LYS A 302 -3.18 -1.89 -6.57
C LYS A 302 -3.12 -0.82 -7.64
N GLU A 303 -1.95 -0.20 -7.79
CA GLU A 303 -1.77 0.87 -8.76
C GLU A 303 -0.41 0.80 -9.45
N SER A 304 -0.40 1.01 -10.76
CA SER A 304 0.80 1.22 -11.56
C SER A 304 0.72 2.55 -12.31
N SER A 305 1.71 2.85 -13.17
CA SER A 305 1.64 4.03 -14.04
C SER A 305 0.45 3.99 -15.00
N ASP A 306 -0.02 2.79 -15.36
CA ASP A 306 -0.96 2.56 -16.45
C ASP A 306 -2.32 2.07 -15.96
N TYR A 307 -2.38 1.36 -14.83
CA TYR A 307 -3.59 0.73 -14.33
C TYR A 307 -3.88 1.02 -12.86
N ILE A 308 -5.17 1.01 -12.52
CA ILE A 308 -5.68 0.84 -11.16
C ILE A 308 -6.44 -0.49 -11.14
N TYR A 309 -6.13 -1.34 -10.17
CA TYR A 309 -6.87 -2.58 -9.91
C TYR A 309 -7.59 -2.49 -8.57
N VAL A 310 -8.86 -2.89 -8.56
CA VAL A 310 -9.70 -2.96 -7.37
C VAL A 310 -10.36 -4.33 -7.29
N LEU A 311 -10.27 -4.98 -6.12
CA LEU A 311 -11.13 -6.12 -5.76
C LEU A 311 -12.22 -5.60 -4.83
N LEU A 312 -13.47 -5.68 -5.26
CA LEU A 312 -14.64 -5.23 -4.52
C LEU A 312 -15.46 -6.43 -4.04
N LEU A 313 -15.77 -6.48 -2.75
CA LEU A 313 -16.80 -7.37 -2.19
C LEU A 313 -18.10 -6.59 -2.05
N LEU A 314 -19.14 -7.04 -2.75
CA LEU A 314 -20.46 -6.42 -2.76
C LEU A 314 -21.54 -7.49 -2.87
N GLN A 315 -22.54 -7.44 -2.00
CA GLN A 315 -23.65 -8.40 -1.94
C GLN A 315 -23.18 -9.86 -1.85
N GLY A 316 -22.12 -10.10 -1.07
CA GLY A 316 -21.52 -11.43 -0.87
C GLY A 316 -20.65 -11.91 -2.03
N GLU A 317 -20.53 -11.14 -3.12
CA GLU A 317 -19.81 -11.51 -4.33
C GLU A 317 -18.56 -10.66 -4.53
N TYR A 318 -17.48 -11.30 -4.98
CA TYR A 318 -16.25 -10.60 -5.37
C TYR A 318 -16.32 -10.17 -6.83
N SER A 319 -15.85 -8.95 -7.12
CA SER A 319 -15.65 -8.46 -8.48
C SER A 319 -14.30 -7.76 -8.61
N HIS A 320 -13.61 -8.08 -9.70
CA HIS A 320 -12.38 -7.46 -10.12
C HIS A 320 -12.72 -6.26 -11.01
N THR A 321 -12.09 -5.12 -10.79
CA THR A 321 -12.17 -3.96 -11.69
C THR A 321 -10.76 -3.53 -12.06
N ILE A 322 -10.48 -3.46 -13.37
CA ILE A 322 -9.24 -2.91 -13.91
C ILE A 322 -9.59 -1.62 -14.64
N PHE A 323 -9.04 -0.50 -14.17
CA PHE A 323 -9.18 0.82 -14.77
C PHE A 323 -7.88 1.19 -15.49
N SER A 324 -7.98 1.53 -16.78
CA SER A 324 -6.88 2.02 -17.60
C SER A 324 -6.76 3.54 -17.43
N LYS A 325 -5.63 3.99 -16.89
CA LYS A 325 -5.32 5.43 -16.77
C LYS A 325 -5.06 6.08 -18.13
N ARG A 326 -4.73 5.29 -19.14
CA ARG A 326 -4.46 5.78 -20.51
C ARG A 326 -5.76 6.16 -21.23
N THR A 327 -6.78 5.31 -21.13
CA THR A 327 -8.05 5.48 -21.85
C THR A 327 -9.15 6.08 -20.99
N GLY A 328 -9.04 5.97 -19.66
CA GLY A 328 -10.10 6.33 -18.72
C GLY A 328 -11.23 5.30 -18.63
N ASN A 329 -11.06 4.12 -19.26
CA ASN A 329 -12.06 3.06 -19.26
C ASN A 329 -11.77 2.02 -18.17
N SER A 330 -12.83 1.34 -17.71
CA SER A 330 -12.74 0.23 -16.78
C SER A 330 -13.40 -1.04 -17.31
N ARG A 331 -12.86 -2.20 -16.92
CA ARG A 331 -13.51 -3.51 -17.09
C ARG A 331 -13.73 -4.15 -15.73
N SER A 332 -14.95 -4.59 -15.48
CA SER A 332 -15.36 -5.23 -14.22
C SER A 332 -15.90 -6.64 -14.46
N PHE A 333 -15.43 -7.62 -13.71
CA PHE A 333 -15.77 -9.04 -13.87
C PHE A 333 -15.71 -9.84 -12.56
N ARG A 334 -16.49 -10.92 -12.42
CA ARG A 334 -16.46 -11.78 -11.20
C ARG A 334 -15.46 -12.94 -11.30
N ALA A 335 -15.40 -13.59 -12.47
CA ALA A 335 -14.56 -14.75 -12.70
C ALA A 335 -13.69 -14.58 -13.95
N VAL A 336 -12.57 -15.30 -13.93
CA VAL A 336 -11.54 -15.28 -14.97
C VAL A 336 -11.33 -16.70 -15.48
N GLN A 337 -11.50 -16.91 -16.78
CA GLN A 337 -11.06 -18.11 -17.48
C GLN A 337 -9.91 -17.80 -18.41
N GLY A 338 -9.26 -18.82 -18.98
CA GLY A 338 -8.31 -18.63 -20.07
C GLY A 338 -6.85 -18.48 -19.65
N ALA A 339 -6.56 -18.15 -18.39
CA ALA A 339 -5.19 -18.14 -17.87
C ALA A 339 -5.17 -18.21 -16.33
N PRO A 340 -4.10 -18.77 -15.72
CA PRO A 340 -3.93 -18.81 -14.27
C PRO A 340 -3.44 -17.46 -13.70
N LEU A 341 -4.15 -16.37 -13.99
CA LEU A 341 -3.82 -15.05 -13.44
C LEU A 341 -4.66 -14.75 -12.19
N ASP A 342 -3.98 -14.37 -11.11
CA ASP A 342 -4.59 -13.85 -9.90
C ASP A 342 -4.21 -12.37 -9.69
N PHE A 343 -5.09 -11.47 -10.14
CA PHE A 343 -4.94 -10.03 -9.93
C PHE A 343 -5.01 -9.63 -8.45
N GLY A 344 -5.72 -10.43 -7.63
CA GLY A 344 -5.96 -10.18 -6.21
C GLY A 344 -4.70 -10.39 -5.36
N HIS A 345 -3.93 -11.43 -5.64
CA HIS A 345 -2.71 -11.76 -4.90
C HIS A 345 -1.41 -11.41 -5.64
N GLY A 346 -1.50 -10.99 -6.90
CA GLY A 346 -0.36 -10.58 -7.73
C GLY A 346 0.27 -9.23 -7.38
N TYR A 347 1.17 -8.77 -8.26
CA TYR A 347 1.84 -7.47 -8.21
C TYR A 347 1.61 -6.73 -9.53
N ILE A 348 1.59 -5.39 -9.52
CA ILE A 348 1.48 -4.60 -10.75
C ILE A 348 2.57 -3.54 -10.82
N SER A 349 3.19 -3.38 -11.99
CA SER A 349 4.25 -2.41 -12.23
C SER A 349 4.25 -1.99 -13.69
N GLY A 350 4.32 -0.69 -13.96
CA GLY A 350 4.19 -0.18 -15.33
C GLY A 350 2.88 -0.62 -15.98
N ASN A 351 2.96 -1.24 -17.16
CA ASN A 351 1.83 -1.87 -17.85
C ASN A 351 1.69 -3.38 -17.57
N LYS A 352 2.42 -3.91 -16.59
CA LYS A 352 2.54 -5.36 -16.35
C LYS A 352 1.85 -5.81 -15.08
N PHE A 353 1.29 -7.01 -15.14
CA PHE A 353 0.73 -7.77 -14.03
C PHE A 353 1.58 -9.01 -13.80
N TYR A 354 1.84 -9.31 -12.54
CA TYR A 354 2.64 -10.44 -12.10
C TYR A 354 1.84 -11.31 -11.16
N THR A 355 1.89 -12.62 -11.31
CA THR A 355 1.34 -13.59 -10.35
C THR A 355 2.31 -14.74 -10.16
N LEU A 356 2.21 -15.40 -9.00
CA LEU A 356 2.92 -16.64 -8.71
C LEU A 356 1.91 -17.78 -8.76
N VAL A 357 2.23 -18.84 -9.50
CA VAL A 357 1.34 -19.99 -9.70
C VAL A 357 2.08 -21.27 -9.37
N GLU A 358 1.48 -22.09 -8.52
CA GLU A 358 2.01 -23.41 -8.20
C GLU A 358 2.05 -24.31 -9.46
N PRO A 359 3.07 -25.17 -9.64
CA PRO A 359 3.18 -26.04 -10.80
C PRO A 359 1.94 -26.92 -11.06
N SER A 360 1.31 -27.42 -10.00
CA SER A 360 0.07 -28.22 -10.08
C SER A 360 -1.09 -27.44 -10.72
N THR A 361 -1.26 -26.17 -10.34
CA THR A 361 -2.26 -25.28 -10.92
C THR A 361 -1.92 -24.96 -12.38
N LEU A 362 -0.64 -24.70 -12.67
CA LEU A 362 -0.17 -24.44 -14.03
C LEU A 362 -0.49 -25.61 -14.98
N LYS A 363 -0.21 -26.85 -14.55
CA LYS A 363 -0.50 -28.07 -15.31
C LYS A 363 -2.00 -28.25 -15.59
N ARG A 364 -2.86 -28.01 -14.60
CA ARG A 364 -4.31 -28.05 -14.79
C ARG A 364 -4.76 -27.09 -15.88
N TYR A 365 -4.29 -25.83 -15.84
CA TYR A 365 -4.61 -24.86 -16.90
C TYR A 365 -4.01 -25.24 -18.26
N ALA A 366 -2.82 -25.82 -18.29
CA ALA A 366 -2.20 -26.30 -19.54
C ALA A 366 -3.07 -27.35 -20.25
N GLU A 367 -3.61 -28.30 -19.49
CA GLU A 367 -4.51 -29.34 -19.99
C GLU A 367 -5.87 -28.77 -20.42
N GLU A 368 -6.45 -27.88 -19.62
CA GLU A 368 -7.76 -27.26 -19.90
C GLU A 368 -7.73 -26.37 -21.15
N LEU A 369 -6.69 -25.56 -21.31
CA LEU A 369 -6.57 -24.57 -22.38
C LEU A 369 -6.02 -25.17 -23.69
N LYS A 370 -5.34 -26.31 -23.62
CA LYS A 370 -4.61 -26.92 -24.75
C LYS A 370 -3.63 -25.95 -25.42
N ASP A 371 -3.11 -25.00 -24.65
CA ASP A 371 -2.12 -24.03 -25.11
C ASP A 371 -0.74 -24.70 -25.21
N SER A 372 -0.15 -24.71 -26.39
CA SER A 372 1.11 -25.43 -26.63
C SER A 372 2.30 -24.85 -25.89
N LYS A 373 2.34 -23.52 -25.68
CA LYS A 373 3.42 -22.83 -24.97
C LYS A 373 3.32 -23.11 -23.47
N LEU A 374 2.11 -23.05 -22.93
CA LEU A 374 1.84 -23.39 -21.52
C LEU A 374 2.11 -24.86 -21.24
N LEU A 375 1.73 -25.77 -22.15
CA LEU A 375 2.06 -27.19 -22.06
C LEU A 375 3.57 -27.44 -22.09
N GLU A 376 4.33 -26.72 -22.92
CA GLU A 376 5.79 -26.84 -22.96
C GLU A 376 6.42 -26.46 -21.60
N ILE A 377 5.94 -25.39 -20.97
CA ILE A 377 6.43 -24.97 -19.65
C ILE A 377 5.96 -25.95 -18.56
N ALA A 378 4.70 -26.35 -18.58
CA ALA A 378 4.12 -27.27 -17.61
C ALA A 378 4.82 -28.65 -17.60
N ASN A 379 5.31 -29.10 -18.75
CA ASN A 379 6.09 -30.34 -18.87
C ASN A 379 7.53 -30.22 -18.35
N LYS A 380 8.04 -29.01 -18.15
CA LYS A 380 9.39 -28.74 -17.61
C LYS A 380 9.43 -28.62 -16.08
N VAL A 381 8.27 -28.59 -15.42
CA VAL A 381 8.17 -28.45 -13.95
C VAL A 381 7.50 -29.66 -13.31
N ASN A 382 7.99 -30.06 -12.13
CA ASN A 382 7.35 -31.06 -11.28
C ASN A 382 6.35 -30.42 -10.33
N ASP A 383 5.44 -31.21 -9.77
CA ASP A 383 4.37 -30.71 -8.88
C ASP A 383 4.89 -30.06 -7.59
N PHE A 384 6.13 -30.40 -7.21
CA PHE A 384 6.80 -29.93 -6.00
C PHE A 384 7.91 -28.89 -6.28
N ASP A 385 8.06 -28.48 -7.53
CA ASP A 385 9.00 -27.41 -7.88
C ASP A 385 8.49 -26.06 -7.35
N ASN A 386 9.37 -25.07 -7.37
CA ASN A 386 9.02 -23.69 -7.01
C ASN A 386 7.89 -23.13 -7.91
N PRO A 387 7.12 -22.15 -7.41
CA PRO A 387 6.09 -21.48 -8.21
C PRO A 387 6.65 -20.89 -9.50
N VAL A 388 5.83 -20.89 -10.55
CA VAL A 388 6.13 -20.20 -11.81
C VAL A 388 5.62 -18.77 -11.73
N ILE A 389 6.48 -17.81 -12.01
CA ILE A 389 6.08 -16.41 -12.12
C ILE A 389 5.45 -16.20 -13.49
N ILE A 390 4.25 -15.64 -13.53
CA ILE A 390 3.58 -15.27 -14.77
C ILE A 390 3.59 -13.75 -14.87
N GLU A 391 4.19 -13.25 -15.94
CA GLU A 391 4.14 -11.85 -16.34
C GLU A 391 3.14 -11.70 -17.49
N SER A 392 2.26 -10.71 -17.39
CA SER A 392 1.29 -10.40 -18.45
C SER A 392 1.11 -8.91 -18.66
N THR A 393 0.70 -8.53 -19.86
CA THR A 393 0.23 -7.18 -20.21
C THR A 393 -1.18 -7.29 -20.76
N LEU A 394 -1.95 -6.22 -20.64
CA LEU A 394 -3.30 -6.16 -21.18
C LEU A 394 -3.34 -5.39 -22.49
N ALA A 395 -4.17 -5.84 -23.42
CA ALA A 395 -4.55 -5.07 -24.58
C ALA A 395 -5.26 -3.78 -24.13
N ASP A 396 -5.13 -2.71 -24.91
CA ASP A 396 -5.85 -1.47 -24.60
C ASP A 396 -7.36 -1.68 -24.66
N PHE A 397 -8.07 -1.01 -23.75
CA PHE A 397 -9.53 -1.04 -23.67
C PHE A 397 -10.13 0.26 -23.18
#